data_AF-A0A9C8ZNK1-F1
#
_entry.id   AF-A0A9C8ZNK1-F1
#
_cell.length_a   1.000
_cell.length_b   1.000
_cell.length_c   1.000
_cell.angle_alpha   90.00
_cell.angle_beta   90.00
_cell.angle_gamma   90.00
#
_symmetry.space_group_name_H-M   'P 1'
#
loop_
_entity.id
_entity.type
_entity.pdbx_description
1 polymer ?
#
loop_
_entity_poly.entity_id
_entity_poly.type
_entity_poly.pdbx_seq_one_letter_code
_entity_poly.pdbx_strand_id
1 'polypeptide(L)'
;MNTNELSRWGKLLDILSEISDVERQLVLQGERPGSFVPDELLERWYHTYRGGRGLGRAGVSEEIQSILMDFDLTLMDLTDILPDDAHDKAHYIRHDEIWRAICELANLTLTRIAMLGMPEDPPFSIN
;
A
#
# COMPACT_ATOMS: atom_id res chain seq x y z
N MET A 1 21.82 6.29 9.35
CA MET A 1 20.43 6.02 8.96
C MET A 1 19.64 7.30 9.13
N ASN A 2 18.95 7.79 8.09
CA ASN A 2 18.16 9.02 8.18
C ASN A 2 16.77 8.72 8.78
N THR A 3 16.50 9.16 10.00
CA THR A 3 15.28 8.84 10.77
C THR A 3 13.98 9.23 10.04
N ASN A 4 14.01 10.31 9.25
CA ASN A 4 12.84 10.74 8.46
C ASN A 4 12.53 9.73 7.34
N GLU A 5 13.55 9.26 6.64
CA GLU A 5 13.38 8.31 5.54
C GLU A 5 12.96 6.92 6.05
N LEU A 6 13.44 6.52 7.23
CA LEU A 6 12.98 5.30 7.90
C LEU A 6 11.52 5.41 8.34
N SER A 7 11.10 6.55 8.90
CA SER A 7 9.69 6.80 9.23
C SER A 7 8.82 6.76 7.98
N ARG A 8 9.31 7.32 6.85
CA ARG A 8 8.61 7.27 5.57
C ARG A 8 8.47 5.84 5.05
N TRP A 9 9.50 5.01 5.19
CA TRP A 9 9.42 3.59 4.87
C TRP A 9 8.31 2.87 5.67
N GLY A 10 8.28 3.05 6.99
CA GLY A 10 7.21 2.50 7.82
C GLY A 10 5.82 2.94 7.37
N LYS A 11 5.65 4.23 7.06
CA LYS A 11 4.38 4.77 6.56
C LYS A 11 3.94 4.16 5.24
N LEU A 12 4.87 3.83 4.33
CA LEU A 12 4.52 3.16 3.07
C LEU A 12 3.96 1.76 3.32
N LEU A 13 4.56 1.02 4.25
CA LEU A 13 4.04 -0.29 4.66
C LEU A 13 2.67 -0.18 5.33
N ASP A 14 2.48 0.83 6.19
CA ASP A 14 1.19 1.08 6.84
C ASP A 14 0.10 1.41 5.82
N ILE A 15 0.40 2.24 4.82
CA ILE A 15 -0.54 2.59 3.73
C ILE A 15 -0.89 1.36 2.90
N LEU A 16 0.10 0.55 2.48
CA LEU A 16 -0.17 -0.69 1.74
C LEU A 16 -1.04 -1.65 2.56
N SER A 17 -0.78 -1.75 3.87
CA SER A 17 -1.57 -2.60 4.77
C SER A 17 -3.01 -2.10 4.86
N GLU A 18 -3.23 -0.79 4.96
CA GLU A 18 -4.56 -0.19 4.95
C GLU A 18 -5.28 -0.38 3.62
N ILE A 19 -4.60 -0.22 2.48
CA ILE A 19 -5.17 -0.47 1.14
C ILE A 19 -5.56 -1.94 0.98
N SER A 20 -4.78 -2.87 1.53
CA SER A 20 -5.09 -4.30 1.44
C SER A 20 -6.27 -4.76 2.31
N ASP A 21 -6.61 -4.00 3.37
CA ASP A 21 -7.58 -4.40 4.39
C ASP A 21 -8.94 -3.74 4.18
N VAL A 22 -9.80 -4.42 3.41
CA VAL A 22 -11.16 -3.98 3.08
C VAL A 22 -12.03 -3.82 4.33
N GLU A 23 -11.90 -4.69 5.33
CA GLU A 23 -12.72 -4.62 6.53
C GLU A 23 -12.36 -3.39 7.37
N ARG A 24 -11.06 -3.12 7.52
CA ARG A 24 -10.58 -1.89 8.16
C ARG A 24 -11.05 -0.65 7.42
N GLN A 25 -11.02 -0.64 6.09
CA GLN A 25 -11.53 0.48 5.30
C GLN A 25 -13.02 0.72 5.53
N LEU A 26 -13.83 -0.33 5.61
CA LEU A 26 -15.27 -0.22 5.87
C LEU A 26 -15.57 0.36 7.25
N VAL A 27 -14.81 -0.06 8.28
CA VAL A 27 -14.92 0.52 9.63
C VAL A 27 -14.58 2.01 9.59
N LEU A 28 -13.43 2.38 9.00
CA LEU A 28 -13.02 3.78 8.88
C LEU A 28 -14.01 4.62 8.08
N GLN A 29 -14.59 4.06 7.03
CA GLN A 29 -15.58 4.73 6.20
C GLN A 29 -16.87 5.04 6.97
N GLY A 30 -17.28 4.15 7.88
CA GLY A 30 -18.40 4.37 8.79
C GLY A 30 -18.13 5.46 9.83
N GLU A 31 -16.88 5.59 10.29
CA GLU A 31 -16.45 6.63 11.24
C GLU A 31 -16.27 8.00 10.57
N ARG A 32 -16.05 8.04 9.24
CA ARG A 32 -15.74 9.25 8.46
C ARG A 32 -16.69 9.43 7.28
N PRO A 33 -17.98 9.74 7.50
CA PRO A 33 -18.96 9.84 6.41
C PRO A 33 -18.66 10.98 5.42
N GLY A 34 -17.96 12.03 5.86
CA GLY A 34 -17.60 13.20 5.04
C GLY A 34 -16.44 12.98 4.08
N SER A 35 -15.70 11.87 4.19
CA SER A 35 -14.59 11.56 3.31
C SER A 35 -14.76 10.20 2.64
N PHE A 36 -13.94 9.94 1.63
CA PHE A 36 -13.91 8.66 0.94
C PHE A 36 -12.56 8.00 1.20
N VAL A 37 -12.58 6.89 1.93
CA VAL A 37 -11.35 6.23 2.41
C VAL A 37 -10.41 5.82 1.27
N PRO A 38 -10.89 5.24 0.15
CA PRO A 38 -10.05 4.98 -1.02
C PRO A 38 -9.25 6.20 -1.49
N ASP A 39 -9.89 7.36 -1.69
CA ASP A 39 -9.21 8.58 -2.12
C ASP A 39 -8.14 9.02 -1.11
N GLU A 40 -8.47 9.01 0.19
CA GLU A 40 -7.51 9.35 1.25
C GLU A 40 -6.27 8.44 1.22
N LEU A 41 -6.46 7.14 0.96
CA LEU A 41 -5.37 6.18 0.90
C LEU A 41 -4.48 6.40 -0.32
N LEU A 42 -5.07 6.66 -1.49
CA LEU A 42 -4.35 6.97 -2.72
C LEU A 42 -3.55 8.28 -2.58
N GLU A 43 -4.18 9.33 -2.05
CA GLU A 43 -3.51 10.61 -1.79
C GLU A 43 -2.33 10.45 -0.82
N ARG A 44 -2.53 9.70 0.27
CA ARG A 44 -1.46 9.38 1.23
C ARG A 44 -0.32 8.62 0.57
N TRP A 45 -0.62 7.66 -0.30
CA TRP A 45 0.40 6.93 -1.06
C TRP A 45 1.25 7.90 -1.89
N TYR A 46 0.62 8.69 -2.77
CA TYR A 46 1.33 9.60 -3.66
C TYR A 46 2.19 10.62 -2.91
N HIS A 47 1.67 11.18 -1.81
CA HIS A 47 2.42 12.11 -0.97
C HIS A 47 3.59 11.46 -0.22
N THR A 48 3.51 10.17 0.11
CA THR A 48 4.52 9.45 0.89
C THR A 48 5.57 8.82 -0.01
N TYR A 49 5.19 8.20 -1.13
CA TYR A 49 6.08 7.45 -1.99
C TYR A 49 7.03 8.35 -2.79
N ARG A 50 6.52 9.42 -3.41
CA ARG A 50 7.31 10.42 -4.15
C ARG A 50 8.31 9.80 -5.15
N GLY A 51 7.90 8.74 -5.84
CA GLY A 51 8.74 8.00 -6.79
C GLY A 51 9.96 7.34 -6.13
N GLY A 52 9.85 6.90 -4.87
CA GLY A 52 10.91 6.20 -4.14
C GLY A 52 12.10 7.06 -3.70
N ARG A 53 12.06 8.39 -3.91
CA ARG A 53 13.20 9.29 -3.69
C ARG A 53 13.72 9.24 -2.25
N GLY A 54 14.89 8.64 -2.06
CA GLY A 54 15.60 8.62 -0.77
C GLY A 54 15.42 7.33 0.03
N LEU A 55 14.59 6.39 -0.44
CA LEU A 55 14.40 5.08 0.22
C LEU A 55 15.69 4.26 0.29
N GLY A 56 16.53 4.29 -0.75
CA GLY A 56 17.86 3.66 -0.69
C GLY A 56 18.74 4.19 0.46
N ARG A 57 18.60 5.48 0.84
CA ARG A 57 19.34 6.05 2.00
C ARG A 57 18.77 5.59 3.35
N ALA A 58 17.55 5.05 3.36
CA ALA A 58 16.94 4.42 4.53
C ALA A 58 17.33 2.95 4.69
N GLY A 59 18.08 2.37 3.74
CA GLY A 59 18.44 0.95 3.74
C GLY A 59 17.41 0.06 3.05
N VAL A 60 16.47 0.62 2.29
CA VAL A 60 15.57 -0.16 1.43
C VAL A 60 16.37 -0.66 0.22
N SER A 61 16.32 -1.97 -0.04
CA SER A 61 17.07 -2.59 -1.15
C SER A 61 16.56 -2.14 -2.52
N GLU A 62 17.34 -2.36 -3.57
CA GLU A 62 16.94 -2.02 -4.94
C GLU A 62 15.77 -2.90 -5.41
N GLU A 63 15.72 -4.16 -4.98
CA GLU A 63 14.64 -5.10 -5.28
C GLU A 63 13.31 -4.63 -4.67
N ILE A 64 13.32 -4.19 -3.41
CA ILE A 64 12.13 -3.63 -2.77
C ILE A 64 11.71 -2.33 -3.46
N GLN A 65 12.67 -1.48 -3.85
CA GLN A 65 12.36 -0.26 -4.60
C GLN A 65 11.72 -0.57 -5.97
N SER A 66 12.18 -1.61 -6.67
CA SER A 66 11.56 -2.07 -7.91
C SER A 66 10.15 -2.56 -7.68
N ILE A 67 9.89 -3.33 -6.61
CA ILE A 67 8.54 -3.80 -6.26
C ILE A 67 7.60 -2.62 -6.00
N LEU A 68 8.04 -1.61 -5.27
CA LEU A 68 7.23 -0.41 -4.99
C LEU A 68 6.99 0.41 -6.26
N MET A 69 7.94 0.44 -7.18
CA MET A 69 7.79 1.11 -8.47
C MET A 69 6.79 0.37 -9.37
N ASP A 70 6.86 -0.96 -9.44
CA ASP A 70 5.87 -1.77 -10.17
C ASP A 70 4.45 -1.56 -9.62
N PHE A 71 4.33 -1.50 -8.28
CA PHE A 71 3.08 -1.18 -7.60
C PHE A 71 2.57 0.21 -8.01
N ASP A 72 3.41 1.25 -7.93
CA ASP A 72 3.05 2.63 -8.23
C ASP A 72 2.61 2.80 -9.70
N LEU A 73 3.32 2.17 -10.64
CA LEU A 73 2.97 2.18 -12.06
C LEU A 73 1.61 1.52 -12.31
N THR A 74 1.40 0.32 -11.77
CA THR A 74 0.13 -0.40 -11.93
C THR A 74 -1.02 0.33 -11.24
N LEU A 75 -0.75 0.97 -10.10
CA LEU A 75 -1.73 1.79 -9.39
C LEU A 75 -2.19 2.97 -10.25
N MET A 76 -1.27 3.69 -10.89
CA MET A 76 -1.62 4.79 -11.79
C MET A 76 -2.57 4.33 -12.90
N ASP A 77 -2.24 3.22 -13.57
CA ASP A 77 -3.07 2.66 -14.64
C ASP A 77 -4.49 2.29 -14.15
N LEU A 78 -4.61 1.74 -12.94
CA LEU A 78 -5.90 1.40 -12.34
C LEU A 78 -6.67 2.64 -11.88
N THR A 79 -5.98 3.66 -11.38
CA THR A 79 -6.65 4.89 -10.93
C THR A 79 -7.28 5.68 -12.07
N ASP A 80 -6.73 5.59 -13.28
CA ASP A 80 -7.27 6.26 -14.48
C ASP A 80 -8.64 5.73 -14.92
N ILE A 81 -9.05 4.55 -14.44
CA ILE A 81 -10.32 3.89 -14.77
C ILE A 81 -11.27 3.76 -13.58
N LEU A 82 -10.96 4.37 -12.43
CA LEU A 82 -11.87 4.40 -11.29
C LEU A 82 -13.12 5.23 -11.65
N PRO A 83 -14.31 4.80 -11.20
CA PRO A 83 -15.52 5.59 -11.43
C PRO A 83 -15.49 6.88 -10.61
N ASP A 84 -15.89 7.99 -11.24
CA ASP A 84 -15.84 9.35 -10.67
C ASP A 84 -16.79 9.60 -9.48
N ASP A 85 -17.79 8.73 -9.25
CA ASP A 85 -18.78 8.92 -8.18
C ASP A 85 -19.26 7.59 -7.59
N ALA A 86 -18.98 7.40 -6.30
CA ALA A 86 -19.50 6.32 -5.47
C ALA A 86 -20.56 6.86 -4.48
N HIS A 87 -21.83 6.87 -4.90
CA HIS A 87 -22.95 7.24 -4.02
C HIS A 87 -23.07 6.32 -2.78
N ASP A 88 -22.78 5.02 -2.94
CA ASP A 88 -22.68 4.07 -1.83
C ASP A 88 -21.21 3.65 -1.65
N LYS A 89 -20.52 4.38 -0.75
CA LYS A 89 -19.11 4.18 -0.42
C LYS A 89 -18.82 2.77 0.13
N ALA A 90 -19.74 2.21 0.92
CA ALA A 90 -19.54 0.89 1.51
C ALA A 90 -19.72 -0.23 0.47
N HIS A 91 -20.70 -0.08 -0.43
CA HIS A 91 -20.85 -0.98 -1.56
C HIS A 91 -19.63 -0.90 -2.48
N TYR A 92 -19.14 0.30 -2.78
CA TYR A 92 -17.94 0.51 -3.57
C TYR A 92 -16.73 -0.23 -2.99
N ILE A 93 -16.40 0.02 -1.72
CA ILE A 93 -15.24 -0.62 -1.06
C ILE A 93 -15.33 -2.15 -1.10
N ARG A 94 -16.54 -2.72 -1.05
CA ARG A 94 -16.74 -4.17 -1.09
C ARG A 94 -16.71 -4.77 -2.49
N HIS A 95 -17.25 -4.08 -3.49
CA HIS A 95 -17.69 -4.70 -4.74
C HIS A 95 -17.14 -4.06 -6.00
N ASP A 96 -16.53 -2.86 -5.91
CA ASP A 96 -15.92 -2.24 -7.07
C ASP A 96 -14.71 -3.07 -7.54
N GLU A 97 -14.76 -3.55 -8.79
CA GLU A 97 -13.77 -4.47 -9.34
C GLU A 97 -12.37 -3.86 -9.38
N ILE A 98 -12.27 -2.57 -9.71
CA ILE A 98 -10.99 -1.87 -9.83
C ILE A 98 -10.40 -1.64 -8.44
N TRP A 99 -11.20 -1.18 -7.48
CA TRP A 99 -10.76 -1.03 -6.11
C TRP A 99 -10.32 -2.36 -5.50
N ARG A 100 -11.05 -3.45 -5.78
CA ARG A 100 -10.68 -4.81 -5.37
C ARG A 100 -9.34 -5.23 -5.96
N ALA A 101 -9.08 -4.94 -7.23
CA ALA A 101 -7.79 -5.20 -7.85
C ALA A 101 -6.66 -4.39 -7.19
N ILE A 102 -6.90 -3.13 -6.82
CA ILE A 102 -5.94 -2.30 -6.08
C ILE A 102 -5.64 -2.91 -4.69
N CYS A 103 -6.66 -3.36 -3.98
CA CYS A 103 -6.50 -4.03 -2.67
C CYS A 103 -5.65 -5.31 -2.79
N GLU A 104 -5.92 -6.13 -3.81
CA GLU A 104 -5.17 -7.36 -4.08
C GLU A 104 -3.72 -7.08 -4.49
N LEU A 105 -3.50 -6.05 -5.31
CA LEU A 105 -2.17 -5.58 -5.72
C LEU A 105 -1.35 -5.10 -4.50
N ALA A 106 -1.98 -4.38 -3.56
CA ALA A 106 -1.32 -3.94 -2.33
C ALA A 106 -0.93 -5.14 -1.45
N ASN A 107 -1.83 -6.13 -1.30
CA ASN A 107 -1.55 -7.36 -0.57
C ASN A 107 -0.40 -8.18 -1.20
N LEU A 108 -0.40 -8.30 -2.53
CA LEU A 108 0.67 -8.98 -3.27
C LEU A 108 2.01 -8.26 -3.08
N THR A 109 2.01 -6.93 -3.14
CA THR A 109 3.18 -6.09 -2.91
C THR A 109 3.78 -6.33 -1.52
N LEU A 110 2.94 -6.30 -0.48
CA LEU A 110 3.37 -6.61 0.89
C LEU A 110 3.94 -8.02 1.01
N THR A 111 3.30 -9.01 0.38
CA THR A 111 3.77 -10.40 0.39
C THR A 111 5.16 -10.51 -0.23
N ARG A 112 5.39 -9.88 -1.40
CA ARG A 112 6.69 -9.86 -2.07
C ARG A 112 7.76 -9.20 -1.21
N ILE A 113 7.45 -8.07 -0.57
CA ILE A 113 8.37 -7.38 0.35
C ILE A 113 8.71 -8.27 1.54
N ALA A 114 7.70 -8.92 2.15
CA ALA A 114 7.91 -9.79 3.29
C ALA A 114 8.82 -10.98 2.95
N MET A 115 8.67 -11.59 1.76
CA MET A 115 9.53 -12.68 1.29
C MET A 115 11.00 -12.26 1.17
N LEU A 116 11.28 -11.02 0.76
CA LEU A 116 12.66 -10.49 0.69
C LEU A 116 13.23 -10.12 2.06
N GLY A 117 12.36 -9.92 3.06
CA GLY A 117 12.76 -9.66 4.45
C GLY A 117 12.98 -10.92 5.28
N MET A 118 12.59 -12.10 4.80
CA MET A 118 12.86 -13.37 5.48
C MET A 118 14.32 -13.79 5.25
N PRO A 119 15.07 -14.15 6.30
CA PRO A 119 16.39 -14.74 6.10
C PRO A 119 16.26 -16.06 5.33
N GLU A 120 17.09 -16.25 4.30
CA GLU A 120 17.08 -17.44 3.43
C GLU A 120 17.27 -18.76 4.20
N ASP A 121 17.94 -18.70 5.35
CA ASP A 121 18.01 -19.77 6.36
C ASP A 121 17.57 -19.17 7.71
N PRO A 122 16.35 -19.45 8.22
CA PRO A 122 16.08 -19.19 9.63
C PRO A 122 17.08 -20.04 10.42
N PRO A 123 17.86 -19.48 11.37
CA PRO A 123 18.75 -20.27 12.20
C PRO A 123 17.87 -21.19 13.03
N PHE A 124 17.65 -22.42 12.54
CA PHE A 124 17.11 -23.48 13.37
C PHE A 124 18.12 -23.65 14.50
N SER A 125 17.71 -23.24 15.71
CA SER A 125 18.45 -23.56 16.92
C SER A 125 18.42 -25.08 17.05
N ILE A 126 19.51 -25.71 16.61
CA ILE A 126 19.79 -27.11 16.93
C ILE A 126 20.10 -27.12 18.43
N ASN A 127 19.08 -27.44 19.23
CA ASN A 127 19.28 -27.98 20.57
C ASN A 127 19.68 -29.46 20.45
#